data_AF-A0A521LXD7-F1
#
_entry.id   AF-A0A521LXD7-F1
#
_cell.length_a   1.000
_cell.length_b   1.000
_cell.length_c   1.000
_cell.angle_alpha   90.00
_cell.angle_beta   90.00
_cell.angle_gamma   90.00
#
_symmetry.space_group_name_H-M   'P 1'
#
loop_
_entity.id
_entity.type
_entity.pdbx_description
1 polymer ?
#
loop_
_entity_poly.entity_id
_entity_poly.type
_entity_poly.pdbx_seq_one_letter_code
_entity_poly.pdbx_strand_id
1 'polypeptide(L)'
;VIDYVPRARLVESKSLKLYLNSFRSEAAFHEDCTVGIAKRLVKELAPRWLRIAGYWYPRGGMPIDVFWQTAAPPKGLWLPDTGVAPYRGRG
;
A
#
# COMPACT_ATOMS: atom_id res chain seq x y z
N VAL A 1 0.49 2.13 -3.95
CA VAL A 1 0.66 3.47 -3.32
C VAL A 1 0.71 3.31 -1.82
N ILE A 2 1.63 4.01 -1.14
CA ILE A 2 1.74 4.02 0.32
C ILE A 2 1.86 5.49 0.75
N ASP A 3 0.89 5.97 1.52
CA ASP A 3 0.88 7.31 2.11
C ASP A 3 0.90 7.17 3.63
N TYR A 4 1.70 7.96 4.32
CA TYR A 4 1.72 7.93 5.79
C TYR A 4 2.08 9.28 6.39
N VAL A 5 1.50 9.55 7.55
CA VAL A 5 1.90 10.68 8.41
C VAL A 5 2.90 10.13 9.43
N PRO A 6 4.18 10.51 9.36
CA PRO A 6 5.18 9.98 10.27
C PRO A 6 4.96 10.43 11.71
N ARG A 7 5.54 9.67 12.63
CA ARG A 7 5.72 10.10 14.03
C ARG A 7 7.18 10.48 14.24
N ALA A 8 7.97 9.57 14.82
CA ALA A 8 9.38 9.80 15.14
C ALA A 8 10.34 9.12 14.14
N ARG A 9 9.81 8.28 13.25
CA ARG A 9 10.60 7.48 12.30
C ARG A 9 10.05 7.65 10.89
N LEU A 10 10.95 7.62 9.93
CA LEU A 10 10.69 7.53 8.50
C LEU A 10 11.22 6.18 8.00
N VAL A 11 10.53 5.59 7.04
CA VAL A 11 11.07 4.42 6.33
C VAL A 11 12.12 4.88 5.32
N GLU A 12 13.28 4.24 5.35
CA GLU A 12 14.34 4.51 4.38
C GLU A 12 14.00 3.82 3.04
N SER A 13 14.14 4.54 1.93
CA SER A 13 13.58 4.13 0.64
C SER A 13 14.24 2.87 0.04
N LYS A 14 15.55 2.68 0.23
CA LYS A 14 16.24 1.46 -0.20
C LYS A 14 15.77 0.24 0.58
N SER A 15 15.60 0.36 1.89
CA SER A 15 15.10 -0.70 2.76
C SER A 15 13.67 -1.10 2.39
N LEU A 16 12.81 -0.11 2.09
CA LEU A 16 11.45 -0.35 1.61
C LEU A 16 11.46 -1.11 0.28
N LYS A 17 12.30 -0.69 -0.67
CA LYS A 17 12.46 -1.41 -1.94
C LYS A 17 12.89 -2.87 -1.74
N LEU A 18 13.88 -3.11 -0.88
CA LEU A 18 14.36 -4.46 -0.58
C LEU A 18 13.27 -5.31 0.09
N TYR A 19 12.51 -4.72 1.03
CA TYR A 19 11.37 -5.37 1.66
C TYR A 19 10.27 -5.72 0.65
N LEU A 20 9.88 -4.82 -0.24
CA LEU A 20 8.88 -5.13 -1.28
C LEU A 20 9.38 -6.22 -2.23
N ASN A 21 10.67 -6.22 -2.56
CA ASN A 21 11.27 -7.25 -3.41
C ASN A 21 11.34 -8.63 -2.74
N SER A 22 11.30 -8.73 -1.41
CA SER A 22 11.33 -10.04 -0.74
C SER A 22 10.06 -10.85 -0.99
N PHE A 23 8.95 -10.23 -1.40
CA PHE A 23 7.70 -10.91 -1.75
C PHE A 23 7.72 -11.54 -3.15
N ARG A 24 8.80 -11.39 -3.92
CA ARG A 24 8.88 -11.85 -5.33
C ARG A 24 8.53 -13.33 -5.52
N SER A 25 8.91 -14.16 -4.55
CA SER A 25 8.72 -15.62 -4.61
C SER A 25 7.76 -16.13 -3.54
N GLU A 26 7.02 -15.23 -2.89
CA GLU A 26 6.08 -15.57 -1.83
C GLU A 26 4.66 -15.69 -2.41
N ALA A 27 4.01 -16.83 -2.20
CA ALA A 27 2.63 -17.03 -2.62
C ALA A 27 1.67 -16.47 -1.56
N ALA A 28 0.94 -15.42 -1.91
CA ALA A 28 -0.08 -14.81 -1.06
C ALA A 28 -1.23 -14.25 -1.90
N PHE A 29 -2.42 -14.15 -1.29
CA PHE A 29 -3.51 -13.37 -1.87
C PHE A 29 -3.12 -11.90 -1.97
N HIS A 30 -3.69 -11.19 -2.96
CA HIS A 30 -3.42 -9.77 -3.17
C HIS A 30 -3.76 -8.94 -1.93
N GLU A 31 -4.83 -9.30 -1.24
CA GLU A 31 -5.31 -8.69 -0.01
C GLU A 31 -4.33 -8.91 1.14
N ASP A 32 -3.91 -10.15 1.36
CA ASP A 32 -3.00 -10.49 2.45
C ASP A 32 -1.63 -9.86 2.25
N CYS A 33 -1.11 -9.88 1.02
CA CYS A 33 0.14 -9.21 0.67
C CYS A 33 0.05 -7.69 0.91
N THR A 34 -0.99 -7.03 0.39
CA THR A 34 -1.13 -5.57 0.50
C THR A 34 -1.34 -5.14 1.95
N VAL A 35 -2.27 -5.77 2.67
CA VAL A 35 -2.57 -5.41 4.07
C VAL A 35 -1.42 -5.84 4.99
N GLY A 36 -0.74 -6.94 4.70
CA GLY A 36 0.44 -7.42 5.42
C GLY A 36 1.60 -6.42 5.37
N ILE A 37 1.90 -5.86 4.20
CA ILE A 37 2.87 -4.76 4.04
C ILE A 37 2.49 -3.59 4.95
N ALA A 38 1.23 -3.16 4.93
CA ALA A 38 0.75 -2.03 5.72
C ALA A 38 0.89 -2.28 7.23
N LYS A 39 0.45 -3.45 7.71
CA LYS A 39 0.58 -3.87 9.11
C LYS A 39 2.03 -3.91 9.56
N ARG A 40 2.94 -4.41 8.71
CA ARG A 40 4.37 -4.41 9.03
C ARG A 40 4.92 -2.98 9.17
N LEU A 41 4.60 -2.10 8.24
CA LEU A 41 5.03 -0.69 8.31
C LEU A 41 4.48 0.02 9.54
N VAL A 42 3.21 -0.22 9.90
CA VAL A 42 2.61 0.32 11.12
C VAL A 42 3.37 -0.14 12.36
N LYS A 43 3.73 -1.43 12.42
CA LYS A 43 4.50 -2.00 13.54
C LYS A 43 5.89 -1.35 13.69
N GLU A 44 6.62 -1.17 12.59
CA GLU A 44 8.01 -0.68 12.63
C GLU A 44 8.11 0.85 12.81
N LEU A 45 7.17 1.59 12.20
CA LEU A 45 7.23 3.05 12.13
C LEU A 45 6.35 3.75 13.18
N ALA A 46 5.33 3.07 13.70
CA ALA A 46 4.29 3.64 14.57
C ALA A 46 3.79 5.01 14.04
N PRO A 47 3.31 5.09 12.78
CA PRO A 47 2.91 6.34 12.17
C PRO A 47 1.64 6.88 12.85
N ARG A 48 1.39 8.19 12.71
CA ARG A 48 0.13 8.79 13.16
C ARG A 48 -1.05 8.29 12.32
N TRP A 49 -0.80 8.02 11.04
CA TRP A 49 -1.77 7.52 10.07
C TRP A 49 -1.04 6.87 8.90
N LEU A 50 -1.62 5.83 8.31
CA LEU A 50 -1.12 5.19 7.08
C LEU A 50 -2.28 4.74 6.21
N ARG A 51 -2.14 4.93 4.89
CA ARG A 51 -2.97 4.37 3.82
C ARG A 51 -2.10 3.55 2.89
N ILE A 52 -2.64 2.41 2.45
CA ILE A 52 -2.08 1.62 1.36
C ILE A 52 -3.15 1.40 0.30
N ALA A 53 -2.73 1.41 -0.96
CA ALA A 53 -3.53 0.95 -2.09
C ALA A 53 -2.68 0.03 -2.97
N GLY A 54 -3.13 -1.21 -3.17
CA GLY A 54 -2.52 -2.19 -4.07
C GLY A 54 -3.36 -2.34 -5.31
N TYR A 55 -2.78 -2.08 -6.49
CA TYR A 55 -3.45 -2.18 -7.79
C TYR A 55 -2.89 -3.37 -8.52
N TRP A 56 -3.67 -4.45 -8.59
CA TRP A 56 -3.19 -5.72 -9.13
C TRP A 56 -3.70 -5.92 -10.55
N TYR A 57 -2.79 -6.34 -11.43
CA TYR A 57 -3.16 -6.70 -12.79
C TYR A 57 -4.17 -7.85 -12.79
N PRO A 58 -5.14 -7.82 -13.72
CA PRO A 58 -6.21 -8.79 -13.74
C PRO A 58 -5.70 -10.23 -13.95
N ARG A 59 -6.48 -11.15 -13.38
CA ARG A 59 -6.44 -12.58 -13.68
C ARG A 59 -7.85 -12.98 -14.11
N GLY A 60 -7.98 -13.63 -15.26
CA GLY A 60 -9.29 -13.90 -15.85
C GLY A 60 -10.09 -12.63 -16.21
N GLY A 61 -9.41 -11.52 -16.51
CA GLY A 61 -10.08 -10.25 -16.88
C GLY A 61 -10.58 -9.41 -15.71
N MET A 62 -10.43 -9.87 -14.46
CA MET A 62 -10.90 -9.15 -13.27
C MET A 62 -9.71 -8.58 -12.48
N PRO A 63 -9.54 -7.24 -12.39
CA PRO A 63 -8.55 -6.63 -11.52
C PRO A 63 -8.99 -6.67 -10.05
N ILE A 64 -8.03 -6.66 -9.14
CA ILE A 64 -8.28 -6.57 -7.70
C ILE A 64 -7.53 -5.36 -7.17
N ASP A 65 -8.28 -4.34 -6.75
CA ASP A 65 -7.72 -3.17 -6.10
C ASP A 65 -8.01 -3.25 -4.59
N VAL A 66 -6.95 -3.20 -3.79
CA VAL A 66 -7.03 -3.38 -2.34
C VAL A 66 -6.74 -2.04 -1.66
N PHE A 67 -7.70 -1.53 -0.89
CA PHE A 67 -7.59 -0.27 -0.16
C PHE A 67 -7.68 -0.51 1.34
N TRP A 68 -6.72 0.02 2.10
CA TRP A 68 -6.74 -0.06 3.56
C TRP A 68 -6.07 1.15 4.20
N GLN A 69 -6.58 1.58 5.36
CA GLN A 69 -5.98 2.64 6.17
C GLN A 69 -6.18 2.38 7.66
N THR A 70 -5.28 2.92 8.49
CA THR A 70 -5.31 2.69 9.95
C THR A 70 -6.49 3.36 10.65
N ALA A 71 -6.95 4.49 10.12
CA ALA A 71 -8.05 5.29 10.64
C ALA A 71 -8.54 6.27 9.56
N ALA A 72 -9.57 7.06 9.86
CA ALA A 72 -9.90 8.22 9.04
C ALA A 72 -8.68 9.15 8.89
N PRO A 73 -8.46 9.76 7.71
CA PRO A 73 -7.39 10.73 7.52
C PRO A 73 -7.47 11.86 8.56
N PRO A 74 -6.35 12.27 9.18
CA PRO A 74 -6.32 13.41 10.08
C PRO A 74 -6.91 14.68 9.43
N LYS A 75 -7.64 15.47 10.21
CA LYS A 75 -8.25 16.72 9.72
C LYS A 75 -7.17 17.64 9.13
N GLY A 76 -7.41 18.13 7.92
CA GLY A 76 -6.47 19.00 7.20
C GLY A 76 -5.28 18.28 6.56
N LEU A 77 -5.23 16.95 6.59
CA LEU A 77 -4.21 16.21 5.84
C LEU A 77 -4.40 16.47 4.33
N TRP A 78 -3.34 16.96 3.68
CA TRP A 78 -3.29 16.96 2.22
C TRP A 78 -3.14 15.52 1.74
N LEU A 79 -4.22 14.99 1.15
CA LEU A 79 -4.27 13.61 0.68
C LEU A 79 -4.71 13.61 -0.79
N PRO A 80 -3.76 13.58 -1.74
CA PRO A 80 -4.10 13.56 -3.15
C PRO A 80 -4.79 12.24 -3.55
N ASP A 81 -5.51 12.29 -4.66
CA ASP A 81 -5.89 11.10 -5.38
C ASP A 81 -4.62 10.32 -5.76
N THR A 82 -4.72 8.99 -5.73
CA THR A 82 -3.59 8.10 -6.03
C THR A 82 -3.07 8.22 -7.46
N GLY A 83 -3.85 8.79 -8.39
CA GLY A 83 -3.48 8.98 -9.79
C GLY A 83 -3.33 7.66 -10.57
N VAL A 84 -3.68 6.52 -9.97
CA VAL A 84 -3.62 5.22 -10.63
C VAL A 84 -4.90 5.03 -11.43
N ALA A 85 -4.78 5.06 -12.75
CA ALA A 85 -5.91 4.77 -13.62
C ALA A 85 -6.42 3.34 -13.35
N PRO A 86 -7.74 3.14 -13.22
CA PRO A 86 -8.32 1.81 -13.18
C PRO A 86 -7.86 1.01 -14.40
N TYR A 87 -7.67 -0.29 -14.23
CA TYR A 87 -7.34 -1.16 -15.35
C TYR A 87 -8.38 -1.01 -16.45
N ARG A 88 -7.97 -0.48 -17.60
CA ARG A 88 -8.73 -0.49 -18.84
C ARG A 88 -8.27 -1.73 -19.60
N GLY A 89 -9.18 -2.69 -19.79
CA GLY A 89 -8.94 -3.87 -20.61
C GLY A 89 -8.29 -3.51 -21.94
N ARG A 90 -7.50 -4.42 -22.51
CA ARG A 90 -7.13 -4.30 -23.92
C ARG A 90 -8.43 -4.46 -24.72
N GLY A 91 -8.94 -3.35 -25.26
CA GLY A 91 -9.65 -3.36 -26.53
C GLY A 91 -8.65 -3.60 -27.65
#